data_AF-A0A382F387-F1
#
_entry.id   AF-A0A382F387-F1
#
_cell.length_a   1.000
_cell.length_b   1.000
_cell.length_c   1.000
_cell.angle_alpha   90.00
_cell.angle_beta   90.00
_cell.angle_gamma   90.00
#
_symmetry.space_group_name_H-M   'P 1'
#
loop_
_entity.id
_entity.type
_entity.pdbx_description
1 polymer ?
#
loop_
_entity_poly.entity_id
_entity_poly.type
_entity_poly.pdbx_seq_one_letter_code
_entity_poly.pdbx_strand_id
1 'polypeptide(L)'
;MNGQNKGTFSDTNLRIFAQMTGLSLDQFDECLSTNKYLAKVQADRDAAVDAGVNSTPTFFINGENIGGLQEYGNYRVKIEKALAEVGD
;
A
#
# COMPACT_ATOMS: atom_id res chain seq x y z
N MET A 1 -4.08 14.75 -9.78
CA MET A 1 -4.27 13.31 -9.48
C MET A 1 -4.69 12.56 -10.75
N ASN A 2 -3.77 12.33 -11.68
CA ASN A 2 -4.09 11.72 -12.98
C ASN A 2 -3.46 10.34 -13.17
N GLY A 3 -3.18 9.58 -12.10
CA GLY A 3 -2.48 8.29 -12.19
C GLY A 3 -3.36 7.04 -12.23
N GLN A 4 -4.56 7.07 -11.64
CA GLN A 4 -5.41 5.86 -11.57
C GLN A 4 -6.09 5.58 -12.91
N ASN A 5 -6.05 4.32 -13.35
CA ASN A 5 -6.67 3.80 -14.58
C ASN A 5 -6.19 4.49 -15.88
N LYS A 6 -5.01 5.12 -15.87
CA LYS A 6 -4.41 5.80 -17.03
C LYS A 6 -2.89 5.88 -16.91
N GLY A 7 -2.21 6.21 -18.01
CA GLY A 7 -0.74 6.31 -18.05
C GLY A 7 -0.09 5.00 -17.60
N THR A 8 0.84 5.07 -16.65
CA THR A 8 1.53 3.90 -16.08
C THR A 8 0.57 2.85 -15.51
N PHE A 9 -0.61 3.25 -15.03
CA PHE A 9 -1.60 2.34 -14.44
C PHE A 9 -2.85 2.19 -15.30
N SER A 10 -2.72 2.26 -16.62
CA SER A 10 -3.77 1.82 -17.55
C SER A 10 -3.90 0.29 -17.52
N ASP A 11 -5.06 -0.24 -17.88
CA ASP A 11 -5.30 -1.70 -17.95
C ASP A 11 -4.26 -2.42 -18.80
N THR A 12 -3.83 -1.83 -19.92
CA THR A 12 -2.74 -2.34 -20.76
C THR A 12 -1.45 -2.52 -19.97
N ASN A 13 -1.05 -1.50 -19.20
CA ASN A 13 0.19 -1.57 -18.42
C ASN A 13 0.05 -2.48 -17.20
N LEU A 14 -1.14 -2.54 -16.57
CA LEU A 14 -1.41 -3.50 -15.51
C LEU A 14 -1.29 -4.95 -15.99
N ARG A 15 -1.77 -5.26 -17.20
CA ARG A 15 -1.55 -6.54 -17.88
C ARG A 15 -0.07 -6.83 -18.12
N ILE A 16 0.72 -5.83 -18.53
CA ILE A 16 2.19 -5.98 -18.69
C ILE A 16 2.84 -6.33 -17.34
N PHE A 17 2.47 -5.66 -16.25
CA PHE A 17 2.98 -5.98 -14.92
C PHE A 17 2.56 -7.39 -14.47
N ALA A 18 1.33 -7.82 -14.77
CA ALA A 18 0.87 -9.17 -14.50
C ALA A 18 1.73 -10.22 -15.23
N GLN A 19 2.06 -9.98 -16.50
CA GLN A 19 2.96 -10.84 -17.27
C GLN A 19 4.37 -10.88 -16.64
N MET A 20 4.94 -9.73 -16.29
CA MET A 20 6.30 -9.63 -15.72
C MET A 20 6.44 -10.36 -14.38
N THR A 21 5.34 -10.50 -13.64
CA THR A 21 5.30 -11.20 -12.34
C THR A 21 4.92 -12.67 -12.48
N GLY A 22 4.70 -13.16 -13.70
CA GLY A 22 4.38 -14.56 -13.98
C GLY A 22 2.93 -14.95 -13.70
N LEU A 23 2.01 -13.98 -13.59
CA LEU A 23 0.58 -14.26 -13.43
C LEU A 23 -0.03 -14.81 -14.72
N SER A 24 -1.03 -15.68 -14.58
CA SER A 24 -1.90 -16.06 -15.70
C SER A 24 -2.69 -14.84 -16.16
N LEU A 25 -2.53 -14.46 -17.42
CA LEU A 25 -3.23 -13.30 -17.99
C LEU A 25 -4.75 -13.53 -18.01
N ASP A 26 -5.21 -14.72 -18.39
CA ASP A 26 -6.65 -15.05 -18.41
C ASP A 26 -7.29 -14.86 -17.03
N GLN A 27 -6.64 -15.36 -15.97
CA GLN A 27 -7.12 -15.19 -14.59
C GLN A 27 -7.03 -13.73 -14.15
N PHE A 28 -5.95 -13.03 -14.51
CA PHE A 28 -5.77 -11.62 -14.17
C PHE A 28 -6.87 -10.75 -14.80
N ASP A 29 -7.20 -11.01 -16.07
CA ASP A 29 -8.20 -10.27 -16.83
C ASP A 29 -9.60 -10.49 -16.29
N GLU A 30 -9.93 -11.73 -15.91
CA GLU A 30 -11.16 -12.04 -15.19
C GLU A 30 -11.23 -11.23 -13.89
N CYS A 31 -10.15 -11.25 -13.10
CA CYS A 31 -10.10 -10.51 -11.83
C CYS A 31 -10.28 -9.01 -12.01
N LEU A 32 -9.60 -8.42 -13.00
CA LEU A 32 -9.62 -6.97 -13.27
C LEU A 32 -10.97 -6.54 -13.82
N SER A 33 -11.48 -7.22 -14.85
CA SER A 33 -12.74 -6.86 -15.52
C SER A 33 -13.98 -7.02 -14.64
N THR A 34 -13.97 -7.98 -13.72
CA THR A 34 -15.08 -8.22 -12.77
C THR A 34 -14.96 -7.42 -11.48
N ASN A 35 -13.89 -6.63 -11.32
CA ASN A 35 -13.57 -5.95 -10.05
C ASN A 35 -13.54 -6.93 -8.86
N LYS A 36 -13.04 -8.16 -9.07
CA LYS A 36 -13.12 -9.28 -8.10
C LYS A 36 -12.65 -8.92 -6.69
N TYR A 37 -11.64 -8.07 -6.57
CA TYR A 37 -11.03 -7.67 -5.29
C TYR A 37 -11.41 -6.25 -4.82
N LEU A 38 -12.39 -5.60 -5.46
CA LEU A 38 -12.77 -4.22 -5.10
C LEU A 38 -13.21 -4.08 -3.65
N ALA A 39 -13.98 -5.03 -3.12
CA ALA A 39 -14.40 -5.03 -1.72
C ALA A 39 -13.19 -5.07 -0.76
N LYS A 40 -12.13 -5.80 -1.11
CA LYS A 40 -10.89 -5.84 -0.33
C LYS A 40 -10.16 -4.50 -0.39
N VAL A 41 -10.07 -3.87 -1.56
CA VAL A 41 -9.47 -2.53 -1.72
C VAL A 41 -10.21 -1.48 -0.89
N GLN A 42 -11.54 -1.54 -0.86
CA GLN A 42 -12.37 -0.65 -0.04
C GLN A 42 -12.16 -0.89 1.45
N ALA A 43 -12.13 -2.15 1.89
CA ALA A 43 -11.84 -2.48 3.28
C ALA A 43 -10.45 -2.01 3.73
N ASP A 44 -9.42 -2.18 2.89
CA ASP A 44 -8.06 -1.71 3.19
C ASP A 44 -8.00 -0.17 3.25
N ARG A 45 -8.76 0.54 2.40
CA ARG A 45 -8.91 2.01 2.44
C ARG A 45 -9.58 2.46 3.74
N ASP A 46 -10.69 1.84 4.09
CA ASP A 46 -11.49 2.26 5.26
C ASP A 46 -10.72 1.97 6.55
N ALA A 47 -10.01 0.84 6.63
CA ALA A 47 -9.09 0.55 7.74
C ALA A 47 -7.99 1.62 7.88
N ALA A 48 -7.46 2.15 6.78
CA ALA A 48 -6.48 3.22 6.82
C ALA A 48 -7.09 4.54 7.36
N VAL A 49 -8.31 4.87 6.93
CA VAL A 49 -9.05 6.05 7.43
C VAL A 49 -9.35 5.91 8.92
N ASP A 50 -9.82 4.74 9.37
CA ASP A 50 -10.10 4.45 10.77
C ASP A 50 -8.84 4.51 11.64
N ALA A 51 -7.69 4.12 11.09
CA ALA A 51 -6.37 4.26 11.72
C ALA A 51 -5.82 5.71 11.68
N GLY A 52 -6.59 6.68 11.18
CA GLY A 52 -6.22 8.10 11.13
C GLY A 52 -5.27 8.48 10.00
N VAL A 53 -5.10 7.63 8.97
CA VAL A 53 -4.26 7.92 7.80
C VAL A 53 -4.97 8.92 6.88
N ASN A 54 -4.35 10.08 6.65
CA ASN A 54 -4.88 11.13 5.78
C ASN A 54 -4.00 11.43 4.53
N SER A 55 -2.82 10.84 4.46
CA SER A 55 -1.85 11.06 3.38
C SER A 55 -0.88 9.89 3.26
N THR A 56 -0.21 9.80 2.10
CA THR A 56 0.79 8.77 1.82
C THR A 56 2.15 9.40 1.52
N PRO A 57 3.27 8.80 1.96
CA PRO A 57 3.31 7.63 2.83
C PRO A 57 2.97 8.02 4.28
N THR A 58 2.38 7.08 5.03
CA THR A 58 2.23 7.12 6.50
C THR A 58 2.78 5.80 7.03
N PHE A 59 3.57 5.85 8.09
CA PHE A 59 4.20 4.68 8.69
C PHE A 59 3.74 4.49 10.14
N PHE A 60 3.68 3.22 10.54
CA PHE A 60 3.41 2.80 11.90
C PHE A 60 4.54 1.89 12.38
N ILE A 61 4.92 2.00 13.66
CA ILE A 61 5.81 1.06 14.34
C ILE A 61 5.06 0.55 15.57
N ASN A 62 4.83 -0.76 15.64
CA ASN A 62 4.09 -1.41 16.75
C ASN A 62 2.72 -0.77 17.06
N GLY A 63 2.04 -0.22 16.05
CA GLY A 63 0.75 0.47 16.20
C GLY A 63 0.85 1.97 16.50
N GLU A 64 2.04 2.50 16.81
CA GLU A 64 2.26 3.94 16.94
C GLU A 64 2.43 4.58 15.57
N ASN A 65 1.65 5.63 15.27
CA ASN A 65 1.83 6.44 14.05
C ASN A 65 3.09 7.29 14.17
N ILE A 66 4.07 7.04 13.31
CA ILE A 66 5.36 7.73 13.31
C ILE A 66 5.47 8.80 12.21
N GLY A 67 4.36 9.16 11.58
CA GLY A 67 4.26 10.13 10.50
C GLY A 67 4.62 9.56 9.13
N GLY A 68 4.80 10.47 8.17
CA GLY A 68 5.05 10.13 6.78
C GLY A 68 6.51 10.25 6.35
N LEU A 69 6.69 10.73 5.12
CA LEU A 69 8.00 10.89 4.48
C LEU A 69 8.95 11.74 5.36
N GLN A 70 10.07 11.15 5.75
CA GLN A 70 11.12 11.74 6.58
C GLN A 70 12.48 11.12 6.20
N GLU A 71 13.57 11.72 6.66
CA GLU A 71 14.92 11.17 6.47
C GLU A 71 15.10 9.82 7.19
N TYR A 72 15.94 8.94 6.63
CA TYR A 72 16.22 7.61 7.20
C TYR A 72 16.62 7.65 8.68
N GLY A 73 17.45 8.63 9.08
CA GLY A 73 17.90 8.79 10.46
C GLY A 73 16.74 8.94 11.46
N ASN A 74 15.66 9.61 11.07
CA ASN A 74 14.49 9.79 11.93
C ASN A 74 13.72 8.47 12.11
N TYR A 75 13.61 7.65 11.05
CA TYR A 75 13.04 6.31 11.19
C TYR A 75 13.89 5.45 12.12
N ARG A 76 15.22 5.48 11.98
CA ARG A 76 16.13 4.70 12.82
C ARG A 76 15.95 5.00 14.31
N VAL A 77 15.89 6.28 14.69
CA VAL A 77 15.67 6.69 16.08
C VAL A 77 14.35 6.13 16.63
N LYS A 78 13.27 6.17 15.84
CA LYS A 78 11.95 5.67 16.26
C LYS A 78 11.92 4.14 16.37
N ILE A 79 12.62 3.43 15.48
CA ILE A 79 12.78 1.97 15.56
C ILE A 79 13.57 1.59 16.81
N GLU A 80 14.69 2.26 17.09
CA GLU A 80 15.52 1.99 18.27
C GLU A 80 14.75 2.24 19.57
N LYS A 81 13.93 3.31 19.63
CA LYS A 81 13.01 3.56 20.74
C LYS A 81 12.00 2.42 20.92
N ALA A 82 11.32 2.02 19.85
CA ALA A 82 10.31 0.96 19.90
C ALA A 82 10.92 -0.42 20.29
N LEU A 83 12.18 -0.68 19.92
CA LEU A 83 12.89 -1.90 20.34
C LEU A 83 13.21 -1.89 21.84
N ALA A 84 13.58 -0.74 22.41
CA ALA A 84 13.85 -0.62 23.84
C ALA A 84 12.59 -0.86 24.68
N GLU A 85 11.44 -0.34 24.24
CA GLU A 85 10.15 -0.48 24.94
C GLU A 85 9.62 -1.93 25.00
N VAL A 86 10.05 -2.81 24.10
CA VAL A 86 9.65 -4.23 24.07
C VAL A 86 10.59 -5.12 24.91
N GLY A 87 11.77 -4.62 25.25
CA GLY A 87 12.77 -5.34 26.05
C GLY A 87 12.58 -5.24 27.57
N ASP A 88 11.67 -4.37 28.02
CA ASP A 88 11.23 -4.20 29.41
C ASP A 88 9.92 -4.98 29.69
#